data_AF-A0A0E3WVQ7-F1
#
_entry.id   AF-A0A0E3WVQ7-F1
#
_cell.length_a   1.000
_cell.length_b   1.000
_cell.length_c   1.000
_cell.angle_alpha   90.00
_cell.angle_beta   90.00
_cell.angle_gamma   90.00
#
_symmetry.space_group_name_H-M   'P 1'
#
loop_
_entity.id
_entity.type
_entity.pdbx_description
1 polymer ?
#
loop_
_entity_poly.entity_id
_entity_poly.type
_entity_poly.pdbx_seq_one_letter_code
_entity_poly.pdbx_strand_id
1 'polypeptide(L)' 'MIDSEGIGHIRIIRRINLKTLIEIFKELYLELKKDPDKKPHMKIYISHSIYEEMSDNMKHFHDFAVSCMDGTFELIVIS' A
#
# COMPACT_ATOMS: atom_id res chain seq x y z
N MET A 1 -7.41 7.09 -0.95
CA MET A 1 -7.02 7.71 0.33
C MET A 1 -8.15 7.56 1.36
N ILE A 2 -8.58 6.33 1.66
CA ILE A 2 -9.75 5.98 2.49
C ILE A 2 -11.09 6.21 1.76
N ASP A 3 -11.76 5.11 1.42
CA ASP A 3 -13.11 5.12 0.86
C ASP A 3 -14.18 5.07 1.96
N SER A 4 -15.46 4.98 1.57
CA SER A 4 -16.58 4.87 2.53
C SER A 4 -16.60 3.56 3.34
N GLU A 5 -15.87 2.53 2.90
CA GLU A 5 -15.75 1.26 3.64
C GLU A 5 -14.63 1.32 4.69
N GLY A 6 -13.75 2.33 4.60
CA GLY A 6 -12.58 2.48 5.45
C GLY A 6 -11.32 1.85 4.87
N ILE A 7 -11.25 1.66 3.54
CA ILE A 7 -10.11 1.05 2.87
C ILE A 7 -9.17 2.13 2.34
N GLY A 8 -7.89 2.08 2.75
CA GLY A 8 -6.84 2.95 2.23
C GLY A 8 -6.45 2.58 0.81
N HIS A 9 -6.43 3.53 -0.12
CA HIS A 9 -6.02 3.30 -1.50
C HIS A 9 -4.81 4.15 -1.87
N ILE A 10 -3.77 3.51 -2.40
CA ILE A 10 -2.57 4.13 -2.97
C ILE A 10 -2.49 3.73 -4.45
N ARG A 11 -2.38 4.69 -5.37
CA ARG A 11 -2.23 4.42 -6.81
C ARG A 11 -0.89 4.94 -7.32
N ILE A 12 -0.06 4.04 -7.84
CA ILE A 12 1.24 4.32 -8.42
C ILE A 12 1.06 4.46 -9.94
N ILE A 13 1.15 5.70 -10.43
CA ILE A 13 0.96 6.04 -11.86
C ILE A 13 2.27 6.29 -12.61
N ARG A 14 3.40 6.36 -11.89
CA ARG A 14 4.76 6.51 -12.41
C ARG A 14 5.76 5.96 -11.40
N ARG A 15 7.02 5.80 -11.80
CA ARG A 15 8.11 5.43 -10.88
C ARG A 15 8.09 6.30 -9.63
N ILE A 16 8.16 5.65 -8.48
CA ILE A 16 8.22 6.28 -7.16
C ILE A 16 9.44 5.72 -6.43
N ASN A 17 10.14 6.55 -5.67
CA ASN A 17 11.22 6.02 -4.85
C ASN A 17 10.62 5.26 -3.65
N LEU A 18 11.36 4.28 -3.12
CA LEU A 18 10.88 3.46 -2.02
C LEU A 18 10.58 4.27 -0.75
N LYS A 19 11.41 5.29 -0.45
CA LYS A 19 11.24 6.14 0.74
C LYS A 19 9.89 6.87 0.74
N THR A 20 9.52 7.47 -0.38
CA THR A 20 8.26 8.19 -0.58
C THR A 20 7.08 7.24 -0.51
N LEU A 21 7.20 6.02 -1.05
CA LEU A 21 6.16 4.99 -0.88
C LEU A 21 5.96 4.66 0.60
N ILE A 22 7.04 4.44 1.36
CA ILE A 22 6.99 4.15 2.79
C ILE A 22 6.33 5.30 3.56
N GLU A 23 6.68 6.56 3.25
CA GLU A 23 6.10 7.73 3.90
C GLU A 23 4.58 7.82 3.66
N ILE A 24 4.13 7.70 2.41
CA ILE A 24 2.70 7.70 2.04
C ILE A 24 1.97 6.54 2.72
N PHE A 25 2.56 5.35 2.69
CA PHE A 25 1.99 4.17 3.30
C PHE A 25 1.85 4.33 4.81
N LYS A 26 2.87 4.85 5.49
CA LYS A 26 2.88 5.09 6.93
C LYS A 26 1.80 6.08 7.33
N GLU A 27 1.69 7.21 6.62
CA GLU A 27 0.66 8.21 6.89
C GLU A 27 -0.74 7.61 6.78
N LEU A 28 -1.01 6.86 5.70
CA LEU A 28 -2.31 6.23 5.50
C LEU A 28 -2.61 5.14 6.53
N TYR A 29 -1.63 4.31 6.88
CA TYR A 29 -1.78 3.27 7.90
C TYR A 29 -2.11 3.87 9.27
N LEU A 30 -1.40 4.92 9.68
CA LEU A 30 -1.65 5.60 10.96
C LEU A 30 -3.04 6.24 11.00
N GLU A 31 -3.51 6.78 9.89
CA GLU A 31 -4.87 7.33 9.78
C GLU A 31 -5.92 6.22 9.96
N LEU A 32 -5.76 5.10 9.27
CA LEU A 32 -6.66 3.93 9.40
C LEU A 32 -6.66 3.36 10.82
N LYS A 33 -5.53 3.41 11.51
CA LYS A 33 -5.40 2.91 12.89
C LYS A 33 -6.09 3.76 13.94
N LYS A 34 -6.62 4.94 13.58
CA LYS A 34 -7.38 5.79 14.51
C LYS A 34 -8.73 5.19 14.88
N ASP A 35 -9.28 4.31 14.05
CA ASP A 35 -10.47 3.52 14.37
C ASP A 35 -10.03 2.22 15.06
N PRO A 36 -10.18 2.09 16.38
CA PRO A 36 -9.72 0.91 17.11
C PRO A 36 -10.59 -0.33 16.86
N ASP A 37 -11.80 -0.17 16.34
CA ASP A 37 -12.73 -1.26 16.09
C ASP A 37 -12.50 -1.92 14.72
N LYS A 38 -11.65 -1.32 13.88
CA LYS A 38 -11.32 -1.81 12.54
C LYS A 38 -9.82 -2.06 12.39
N LYS A 39 -9.49 -3.20 11.78
CA LYS A 39 -8.12 -3.45 11.33
C LYS A 39 -7.82 -2.62 10.08
N PRO A 40 -6.64 -1.98 9.98
CA PRO A 40 -6.26 -1.24 8.79
C PRO A 40 -6.32 -2.12 7.54
N HIS A 41 -7.03 -1.66 6.51
CA HIS A 41 -7.10 -2.34 5.21
C HIS A 41 -6.60 -1.39 4.13
N MET A 42 -5.58 -1.80 3.37
CA MET A 42 -4.96 -0.99 2.33
C MET A 42 -4.78 -1.75 1.02
N LYS A 43 -5.02 -1.06 -0.10
CA LYS A 43 -4.83 -1.54 -1.46
C LYS A 43 -3.86 -0.63 -2.22
N ILE A 44 -2.80 -1.21 -2.76
CA ILE A 44 -1.80 -0.55 -3.60
C ILE A 44 -2.05 -0.96 -5.05
N TYR A 45 -2.35 0.00 -5.92
CA TYR A 45 -2.56 -0.23 -7.35
C TYR A 45 -1.34 0.21 -8.13
N ILE A 46 -0.85 -0.64 -9.02
CA ILE A 46 0.34 -0.37 -9.84
C ILE A 46 0.12 -0.89 -11.26
N SER A 47 0.49 -0.12 -12.29
CA SER A 47 0.40 -0.63 -13.66
C SER A 47 1.41 -1.75 -13.90
N HIS A 48 1.11 -2.67 -14.80
CA HIS A 48 2.01 -3.77 -15.14
C HIS A 48 3.42 -3.30 -15.51
N SER A 49 3.51 -2.27 -16.36
CA SER A 49 4.80 -1.67 -16.78
C SER A 49 5.66 -1.16 -15.62
N ILE A 50 5.05 -0.50 -14.62
CA ILE A 50 5.78 0.02 -13.46
C ILE A 50 6.12 -1.13 -12.50
N TYR A 51 5.22 -2.11 -12.38
CA TYR A 51 5.44 -3.27 -11.53
C TYR A 51 6.65 -4.08 -12.00
N GLU A 52 6.80 -4.35 -13.30
CA GLU A 52 7.97 -5.06 -13.83
C GLU A 52 9.27 -4.32 -13.51
N GLU A 53 9.31 -3.00 -13.73
CA GLU A 53 10.48 -2.16 -13.48
C GLU A 53 10.87 -2.04 -11.99
N MET A 54 9.88 -2.10 -11.09
CA MET A 54 10.07 -1.91 -9.64
C MET A 54 9.95 -3.21 -8.83
N SER A 55 9.83 -4.35 -9.52
CA SER A 55 9.25 -5.58 -8.97
C SER A 55 9.88 -6.02 -7.66
N ASP A 56 11.20 -6.06 -7.56
CA ASP A 56 11.87 -6.53 -6.35
C ASP A 56 11.61 -5.63 -5.14
N ASN A 57 11.76 -4.32 -5.27
CA ASN A 57 11.53 -3.40 -4.14
C ASN A 57 10.07 -3.37 -3.71
N MET A 58 9.14 -3.45 -4.66
CA MET A 58 7.71 -3.43 -4.38
C MET A 58 7.24 -4.73 -3.73
N LYS A 59 7.72 -5.88 -4.22
CA LYS A 59 7.45 -7.20 -3.62
C LYS A 59 7.98 -7.28 -2.20
N HIS A 60 9.26 -6.94 -1.99
CA HIS A 60 9.85 -6.94 -0.64
C HIS A 60 9.13 -6.01 0.33
N PHE A 61 8.71 -4.83 -0.14
CA PHE A 61 7.94 -3.92 0.69
C PHE A 61 6.56 -4.49 1.06
N HIS A 62 5.84 -5.06 0.09
CA HIS A 62 4.55 -5.68 0.33
C HIS A 62 4.67 -6.89 1.29
N ASP A 63 5.63 -7.78 1.05
CA ASP A 63 5.90 -8.94 1.92
C ASP A 63 6.28 -8.51 3.34
N PHE A 64 7.08 -7.44 3.49
CA PHE A 64 7.40 -6.85 4.78
C PHE A 64 6.14 -6.32 5.49
N ALA A 65 5.29 -5.57 4.78
CA ALA A 65 4.06 -5.03 5.36
C ALA A 65 3.12 -6.15 5.82
N VAL A 66 2.93 -7.19 5.00
CA VAL A 66 2.07 -8.34 5.32
C VAL A 66 2.62 -9.16 6.49
N SER A 67 3.94 -9.32 6.60
CA SER A 67 4.55 -10.15 7.64
C SER A 67 4.68 -9.46 9.01
N CYS A 68 4.82 -8.13 9.04
CA CYS A 68 5.13 -7.42 10.28
C CYS A 68 3.99 -6.54 10.81
N MET A 69 2.98 -6.22 10.00
CA MET A 69 1.96 -5.23 10.39
C MET A 69 0.59 -5.88 10.61
N ASP A 70 -0.12 -5.39 11.62
CA ASP A 70 -1.51 -5.78 11.86
C ASP A 70 -2.42 -5.03 10.88
N GLY A 71 -3.06 -5.77 9.98
CA GLY A 71 -3.91 -5.23 8.92
C GLY A 71 -4.01 -6.15 7.72
N THR A 72 -4.69 -5.68 6.68
CA THR A 72 -4.77 -6.33 5.37
C THR A 72 -4.13 -5.42 4.34
N PHE A 73 -3.13 -5.95 3.62
CA PHE A 73 -2.36 -5.18 2.63
C PHE A 73 -2.37 -5.93 1.31
N GLU A 74 -2.95 -5.32 0.28
CA GLU A 74 -3.07 -5.92 -1.05
C GLU A 74 -2.24 -5.12 -2.07
N LEU A 75 -1.53 -5.85 -2.92
CA LEU A 75 -0.86 -5.30 -4.09
C LEU A 75 -1.61 -5.75 -5.35
N ILE A 76 -2.20 -4.80 -6.07
CA ILE A 76 -3.07 -5.02 -7.21
C ILE A 76 -2.36 -4.49 -8.46
N VAL A 77 -1.95 -5.41 -9.34
CA VAL A 77 -1.41 -5.05 -10.65
C VAL A 77 -2.57 -4.80 -11.61
N ILE A 78 -2.66 -3.58 -12.13
CA ILE A 78 -3.70 -3.14 -13.07
C ILE A 78 -3.15 -3.07 -14.50
N SER A 79 -4.01 -3.38 -15.47
CA SER A 79 -3.73 -3.35 -16.91
C SER A 79 -3.63 -1.94 -17.46
#